data_AF-A0A947PDZ9-F1
#
_entry.id   AF-A0A947PDZ9-F1
#
_cell.length_a   1.000
_cell.length_b   1.000
_cell.length_c   1.000
_cell.angle_alpha   90.00
_cell.angle_beta   90.00
_cell.angle_gamma   90.00
#
_symmetry.space_group_name_H-M   'P 1'
#
loop_
_entity.id
_entity.type
_entity.pdbx_description
1 polymer ?
#
loop_
_entity_poly.entity_id
_entity_poly.type
_entity_poly.pdbx_seq_one_letter_code
_entity_poly.pdbx_strand_id
1 'polypeptide(L)'
;MTIKVGDKLPETTFVKMTESGPEPVESKDYFAGRKVALFSVPGAFTPTCSAKHLPGYIEKEAELKAKGVDEIACTAVNDPFVMGAWGKASSADGKVTLLADGNGSFAEAVGLTMDGSKFGLGTRGQRFSMLVNDGVVEQLHVEAPGEFRVSSADYLLEQL
;
A
#
# COMPACT_ATOMS: atom_id res chain seq x y z
N MET A 1 -6.95 15.60 -8.31
CA MET A 1 -5.68 15.69 -9.08
C MET A 1 -4.81 14.53 -8.63
N THR A 2 -4.06 13.90 -9.52
CA THR A 2 -3.16 12.79 -9.14
C THR A 2 -1.95 13.34 -8.39
N ILE A 3 -1.62 12.70 -7.26
CA ILE A 3 -0.46 13.04 -6.42
C ILE A 3 0.85 12.92 -7.21
N LYS A 4 1.84 13.73 -6.85
CA LYS A 4 3.15 13.78 -7.50
C LYS A 4 4.28 13.69 -6.49
N VAL A 5 5.47 13.40 -6.99
CA VAL A 5 6.71 13.54 -6.23
C VAL A 5 6.84 14.98 -5.73
N GLY A 6 7.15 15.14 -4.44
CA GLY A 6 7.21 16.41 -3.72
C GLY A 6 5.92 16.80 -3.01
N ASP A 7 4.79 16.18 -3.33
CA ASP A 7 3.52 16.46 -2.64
C ASP A 7 3.50 15.81 -1.25
N LYS A 8 2.79 16.45 -0.31
CA LYS A 8 2.41 15.81 0.95
C LYS A 8 1.23 14.87 0.73
N LEU A 9 1.23 13.72 1.41
CA LEU A 9 0.09 12.83 1.44
C LEU A 9 -1.15 13.55 1.98
N PRO A 10 -2.34 13.26 1.44
CA PRO A 10 -3.59 13.80 1.96
C PRO A 10 -3.86 13.28 3.37
N GLU A 11 -4.50 14.09 4.19
CA GLU A 11 -4.98 13.66 5.51
C GLU A 11 -6.25 12.80 5.35
N THR A 12 -6.06 11.48 5.32
CA THR A 12 -7.13 10.47 5.35
C THR A 12 -6.93 9.48 6.48
N THR A 13 -7.98 8.72 6.80
CA THR A 13 -7.95 7.67 7.82
C THR A 13 -7.99 6.29 7.15
N PHE A 14 -6.97 5.47 7.39
CA PHE A 14 -7.01 4.03 7.11
C PHE A 14 -7.59 3.27 8.31
N VAL A 15 -7.82 1.97 8.14
CA VAL A 15 -8.13 1.08 9.27
C VAL A 15 -7.17 -0.10 9.27
N LYS A 16 -6.55 -0.37 10.41
CA LYS A 16 -5.70 -1.54 10.63
C LYS A 16 -6.44 -2.55 11.49
N MET A 17 -6.41 -3.82 11.10
CA MET A 17 -6.96 -4.88 11.94
C MET A 17 -5.94 -5.29 13.02
N THR A 18 -6.31 -5.18 14.30
CA THR A 18 -5.50 -5.61 15.44
C THR A 18 -6.18 -6.78 16.17
N GLU A 19 -5.55 -7.28 17.23
CA GLU A 19 -6.15 -8.32 18.10
C GLU A 19 -7.41 -7.82 18.82
N SER A 20 -7.50 -6.51 19.06
CA SER A 20 -8.65 -5.87 19.71
C SER A 20 -9.74 -5.44 18.72
N GLY A 21 -9.50 -5.63 17.41
CA GLY A 21 -10.42 -5.31 16.33
C GLY A 21 -9.88 -4.25 15.36
N PRO A 22 -10.74 -3.68 14.51
CA PRO A 22 -10.36 -2.61 13.60
C PRO A 22 -10.02 -1.31 14.35
N GLU A 23 -8.83 -0.77 14.13
CA GLU A 23 -8.36 0.49 14.71
C GLU A 23 -8.09 1.53 13.62
N PRO A 24 -8.55 2.79 13.79
CA PRO A 24 -8.27 3.86 12.85
C PRO A 24 -6.77 4.20 12.85
N VAL A 25 -6.24 4.51 11.67
CA VAL A 25 -4.86 4.91 11.45
C VAL A 25 -4.87 6.19 10.63
N GLU A 26 -4.62 7.32 11.30
CA GLU A 26 -4.51 8.61 10.61
C GLU A 26 -3.23 8.64 9.77
N SER A 27 -3.37 8.90 8.47
CA SER A 27 -2.24 8.99 7.53
C SER A 27 -1.18 9.98 8.00
N LYS A 28 -1.60 11.15 8.48
CA LYS A 28 -0.68 12.17 9.01
C LYS A 28 0.26 11.61 10.07
N ASP A 29 -0.30 10.95 11.08
CA ASP A 29 0.48 10.39 12.18
C ASP A 29 1.25 9.15 11.73
N TYR A 30 0.67 8.36 10.82
CA TYR A 30 1.32 7.18 10.28
C TYR A 30 2.49 7.51 9.33
N PHE A 31 2.57 8.67 8.71
CA PHE A 31 3.71 8.98 7.83
C PHE A 31 4.68 10.01 8.41
N ALA A 32 4.35 10.60 9.57
CA ALA A 32 5.20 11.59 10.25
C ALA A 32 6.50 10.98 10.79
N GLY A 33 7.62 11.68 10.57
CA GLY A 33 8.92 11.39 11.17
C GLY A 33 9.57 10.07 10.75
N ARG A 34 9.09 9.42 9.68
CA ARG A 34 9.63 8.15 9.19
C ARG A 34 9.58 8.03 7.67
N LYS A 35 10.41 7.14 7.13
CA LYS A 35 10.43 6.73 5.73
C LYS A 35 9.67 5.42 5.53
N VAL A 36 8.59 5.47 4.77
CA VAL A 36 7.69 4.34 4.54
C VAL A 36 7.71 3.93 3.07
N ALA A 37 7.92 2.64 2.81
CA ALA A 37 7.62 2.02 1.53
C ALA A 37 6.14 1.65 1.51
N LEU A 38 5.31 2.49 0.89
CA LEU A 38 3.88 2.24 0.71
C LEU A 38 3.63 1.63 -0.67
N PHE A 39 2.93 0.50 -0.73
CA PHE A 39 2.45 -0.03 -2.00
C PHE A 39 0.94 -0.28 -1.97
N SER A 40 0.30 -0.17 -3.13
CA SER A 40 -1.12 -0.42 -3.30
C SER A 40 -1.38 -1.58 -4.25
N VAL A 41 -2.43 -2.34 -3.93
CA VAL A 41 -2.95 -3.42 -4.75
C VAL A 41 -4.42 -3.18 -5.11
N PRO A 42 -4.87 -3.64 -6.29
CA PRO A 42 -6.30 -3.58 -6.65
C PRO A 42 -7.23 -4.33 -5.68
N GLY A 43 -6.72 -5.31 -4.94
CA GLY A 43 -7.49 -5.97 -3.89
C GLY A 43 -6.78 -7.15 -3.26
N ALA A 44 -7.09 -7.36 -1.98
CA ALA A 44 -6.74 -8.57 -1.24
C ALA A 44 -7.25 -9.83 -1.96
N PHE A 45 -6.52 -10.94 -1.79
CA PHE A 45 -6.82 -12.24 -2.40
C PHE A 45 -6.82 -12.32 -3.94
N THR A 46 -6.56 -11.23 -4.67
CA THR A 46 -6.45 -11.28 -6.13
C THR A 46 -5.12 -11.91 -6.59
N PRO A 47 -5.06 -12.61 -7.76
CA PRO A 47 -3.95 -13.51 -8.09
C PRO A 47 -2.54 -12.88 -8.02
N THR A 48 -2.28 -11.80 -8.76
CA THR A 48 -0.97 -11.15 -8.78
C THR A 48 -0.61 -10.55 -7.42
N CYS A 49 -1.60 -10.05 -6.69
CA CYS A 49 -1.39 -9.38 -5.40
C CYS A 49 -0.96 -10.39 -4.33
N SER A 50 -1.61 -11.55 -4.28
CA SER A 50 -1.34 -12.63 -3.31
C SER A 50 -0.15 -13.51 -3.69
N ALA A 51 0.10 -13.72 -4.98
CA ALA A 51 1.16 -14.62 -5.44
C ALA A 51 2.51 -13.92 -5.63
N LYS A 52 2.52 -12.59 -5.79
CA LYS A 52 3.75 -11.84 -6.15
C LYS A 52 3.93 -10.54 -5.39
N HIS A 53 2.95 -9.63 -5.43
CA HIS A 53 3.17 -8.25 -4.97
C HIS A 53 3.43 -8.18 -3.45
N LEU A 54 2.50 -8.64 -2.62
CA LEU A 54 2.68 -8.65 -1.16
C LEU A 54 3.84 -9.58 -0.72
N PRO A 55 3.95 -10.84 -1.21
CA PRO A 55 5.08 -11.70 -0.87
C PRO A 55 6.45 -11.09 -1.19
N GLY A 56 6.59 -10.39 -2.31
CA GLY A 56 7.86 -9.73 -2.66
C GLY A 56 8.30 -8.71 -1.62
N TYR A 57 7.38 -7.90 -1.09
CA TYR A 57 7.71 -6.95 0.00
C TYR A 57 8.00 -7.65 1.33
N ILE A 58 7.35 -8.79 1.60
CA ILE A 58 7.62 -9.62 2.80
C ILE A 58 9.02 -10.25 2.73
N GLU A 59 9.43 -10.73 1.56
CA GLU A 59 10.73 -11.34 1.34
C GLU A 59 11.86 -10.29 1.39
N LYS A 60 11.60 -9.08 0.86
CA LYS A 60 12.56 -7.98 0.77
C LYS A 60 12.58 -7.04 1.96
N GLU A 61 11.83 -7.35 3.02
CA GLU A 61 11.65 -6.47 4.18
C GLU A 61 12.99 -6.06 4.81
N ALA A 62 13.87 -7.03 5.09
CA ALA A 62 15.16 -6.75 5.70
C ALA A 62 16.09 -5.91 4.79
N GLU A 63 16.05 -6.15 3.48
CA GLU A 63 16.87 -5.40 2.50
C GLU A 63 16.39 -3.94 2.38
N LEU A 64 15.07 -3.73 2.34
CA LEU A 64 14.46 -2.39 2.33
C LEU A 64 14.82 -1.63 3.61
N LYS A 65 14.73 -2.29 4.78
CA LYS A 65 15.12 -1.68 6.05
C LYS A 65 16.60 -1.36 6.15
N ALA A 66 17.47 -2.24 5.64
CA ALA A 66 18.91 -1.99 5.58
C ALA A 66 19.26 -0.76 4.71
N LYS A 67 18.39 -0.38 3.76
CA LYS A 67 18.49 0.84 2.94
C LYS A 67 17.79 2.07 3.54
N GLY A 68 17.36 2.02 4.81
CA GLY A 68 16.81 3.16 5.52
C GLY A 68 15.30 3.36 5.37
N VAL A 69 14.56 2.36 4.89
CA VAL A 69 13.10 2.31 5.05
C VAL A 69 12.78 1.92 6.50
N ASP A 70 11.98 2.71 7.20
CA ASP A 70 11.59 2.40 8.58
C ASP A 70 10.44 1.39 8.63
N GLU A 71 9.46 1.56 7.74
CA GLU A 71 8.22 0.76 7.70
C GLU A 71 7.82 0.40 6.28
N ILE A 72 7.16 -0.76 6.13
CA ILE A 72 6.54 -1.19 4.87
C ILE A 72 5.04 -1.31 5.09
N ALA A 73 4.26 -0.69 4.21
CA ALA A 73 2.80 -0.69 4.28
C ALA A 73 2.18 -1.10 2.95
N CYS A 74 1.12 -1.91 3.02
CA CYS A 74 0.26 -2.26 1.89
C CYS A 74 -1.11 -1.64 2.10
N THR A 75 -1.67 -0.99 1.07
CA THR A 75 -3.06 -0.52 1.09
C THR A 75 -3.90 -1.08 -0.05
N ALA A 76 -5.20 -1.28 0.21
CA ALA A 76 -6.16 -1.70 -0.80
C ALA A 76 -7.56 -1.21 -0.42
N VAL A 77 -8.42 -1.06 -1.44
CA VAL A 77 -9.86 -0.80 -1.28
C VAL A 77 -10.56 -2.12 -0.92
N ASN A 78 -10.37 -2.52 0.33
CA ASN A 78 -10.98 -3.65 1.01
C ASN A 78 -11.24 -3.23 2.46
N ASP A 79 -12.23 -3.84 3.11
CA ASP A 79 -12.49 -3.62 4.53
C ASP A 79 -11.35 -4.18 5.43
N PRO A 80 -11.22 -3.69 6.68
CA PRO A 80 -10.16 -4.13 7.59
C PRO A 80 -10.20 -5.62 7.92
N PHE A 81 -11.38 -6.25 7.93
CA PHE A 81 -11.48 -7.68 8.24
C PHE A 81 -10.83 -8.52 7.15
N VAL A 82 -11.13 -8.20 5.88
CA VAL A 82 -10.51 -8.84 4.71
C VAL A 82 -9.01 -8.56 4.66
N MET A 83 -8.58 -7.31 4.87
CA MET A 83 -7.16 -6.96 4.86
C MET A 83 -6.38 -7.66 5.98
N GLY A 84 -6.95 -7.75 7.18
CA GLY A 84 -6.36 -8.47 8.30
C GLY A 84 -6.25 -9.98 8.06
N ALA A 85 -7.32 -10.60 7.53
CA ALA A 85 -7.30 -12.03 7.18
C ALA A 85 -6.28 -12.33 6.07
N TRP A 86 -6.19 -11.47 5.06
CA TRP A 86 -5.24 -11.60 3.96
C TRP A 86 -3.79 -11.45 4.42
N GLY A 87 -3.52 -10.49 5.31
CA GLY A 87 -2.20 -10.30 5.93
C GLY A 87 -1.73 -11.55 6.67
N LYS A 88 -2.60 -12.12 7.53
CA LYS A 88 -2.32 -13.39 8.25
C LYS A 88 -2.10 -14.55 7.29
N ALA A 89 -2.97 -14.71 6.29
CA ALA A 89 -2.85 -15.77 5.29
C ALA A 89 -1.55 -15.66 4.45
N SER A 90 -1.01 -14.45 4.33
CA SER A 90 0.24 -14.18 3.59
C SER A 90 1.47 -14.10 4.48
N SER A 91 1.35 -14.33 5.80
CA SER A 91 2.45 -14.20 6.78
C SER A 91 3.11 -12.82 6.77
N ALA A 92 2.30 -11.77 6.69
CA ALA A 92 2.76 -10.37 6.67
C ALA A 92 3.11 -9.83 8.07
N ASP A 93 2.70 -10.51 9.14
CA ASP A 93 2.85 -10.05 10.52
C ASP A 93 4.31 -9.70 10.85
N GLY A 94 4.51 -8.50 11.41
CA GLY A 94 5.83 -7.97 11.75
C GLY A 94 6.68 -7.50 10.58
N LYS A 95 6.25 -7.68 9.33
CA LYS A 95 7.01 -7.34 8.12
C LYS A 95 6.35 -6.29 7.25
N VAL A 96 5.03 -6.39 7.04
CA VAL A 96 4.25 -5.44 6.25
C VAL A 96 2.99 -5.08 7.02
N THR A 97 2.73 -3.79 7.22
CA THR A 97 1.47 -3.32 7.80
C THR A 97 0.39 -3.25 6.74
N LEU A 98 -0.76 -3.91 6.97
CA LEU A 98 -1.91 -3.85 6.08
C LEU A 98 -2.83 -2.69 6.50
N LEU A 99 -2.97 -1.69 5.64
CA LEU A 99 -3.81 -0.50 5.83
C LEU A 99 -5.05 -0.59 4.94
N ALA A 100 -6.20 -0.88 5.53
CA ALA A 100 -7.46 -0.93 4.79
C ALA A 100 -7.93 0.49 4.44
N ASP A 101 -8.14 0.73 3.15
CA ASP A 101 -8.79 1.93 2.62
C ASP A 101 -10.22 1.55 2.21
N GLY A 102 -11.03 1.09 3.16
CA GLY A 102 -12.30 0.41 2.88
C GLY A 102 -13.30 1.23 2.07
N ASN A 103 -13.26 2.56 2.20
CA ASN A 103 -14.10 3.48 1.43
C ASN A 103 -13.42 4.05 0.18
N GLY A 104 -12.14 3.73 -0.06
CA GLY A 104 -11.37 4.30 -1.16
C GLY A 104 -10.98 5.76 -0.97
N SER A 105 -11.11 6.30 0.24
CA SER A 105 -10.86 7.72 0.54
C SER A 105 -9.43 8.12 0.24
N PHE A 106 -8.45 7.26 0.59
CA PHE A 106 -7.05 7.53 0.27
C PHE A 106 -6.82 7.43 -1.24
N ALA A 107 -7.28 6.34 -1.86
CA ALA A 107 -7.13 6.12 -3.30
C ALA A 107 -7.71 7.28 -4.14
N GLU A 108 -8.89 7.79 -3.75
CA GLU A 108 -9.52 8.96 -4.38
C GLU A 108 -8.72 10.24 -4.13
N ALA A 109 -8.30 10.50 -2.89
CA ALA A 109 -7.56 11.71 -2.52
C ALA A 109 -6.21 11.82 -3.24
N VAL A 110 -5.52 10.71 -3.47
CA VAL A 110 -4.28 10.67 -4.25
C VAL A 110 -4.51 10.60 -5.76
N GLY A 111 -5.76 10.47 -6.21
CA GLY A 111 -6.13 10.38 -7.62
C GLY A 111 -5.61 9.12 -8.32
N LEU A 112 -5.54 8.00 -7.58
CA LEU A 112 -5.06 6.69 -8.07
C LEU A 112 -6.14 5.62 -7.93
N THR A 113 -7.38 5.95 -8.28
CA THR A 113 -8.48 4.99 -8.41
C THR A 113 -8.48 4.31 -9.78
N MET A 114 -9.10 3.14 -9.86
CA MET A 114 -9.39 2.41 -11.09
C MET A 114 -10.80 1.80 -11.05
N ASP A 115 -11.40 1.64 -12.22
CA ASP A 115 -12.65 0.89 -12.36
C ASP A 115 -12.37 -0.59 -12.60
N GLY A 116 -12.74 -1.43 -11.63
CA GLY A 116 -12.69 -2.89 -11.71
C GLY A 116 -14.06 -3.54 -11.97
N SER A 117 -15.09 -2.78 -12.33
CA SER A 117 -16.47 -3.25 -12.52
C SER A 117 -16.58 -4.40 -13.53
N LYS A 118 -15.78 -4.39 -14.61
CA LYS A 118 -15.70 -5.47 -15.60
C LYS A 118 -15.36 -6.85 -14.99
N PHE A 119 -14.67 -6.84 -13.84
CA PHE A 119 -14.29 -8.04 -13.09
C PHE A 119 -15.14 -8.26 -11.82
N GLY A 120 -16.22 -7.49 -11.65
CA GLY A 120 -17.08 -7.55 -10.46
C GLY A 120 -16.45 -6.94 -9.20
N LEU A 121 -15.44 -6.08 -9.33
CA LEU A 121 -14.69 -5.53 -8.19
C LEU A 121 -15.16 -4.14 -7.75
N GLY A 122 -15.91 -3.43 -8.61
CA GLY A 122 -16.26 -2.02 -8.40
C GLY A 122 -15.05 -1.08 -8.50
N THR A 123 -15.13 0.09 -7.88
CA THR A 123 -14.00 1.03 -7.77
C THR A 123 -12.92 0.48 -6.85
N ARG A 124 -11.66 0.51 -7.30
CA ARG A 124 -10.48 0.05 -6.55
C ARG A 124 -9.35 1.07 -6.61
N GLY A 125 -8.27 0.81 -5.87
CA GLY A 125 -6.99 1.51 -6.04
C GLY A 125 -6.18 0.92 -7.19
N GLN A 126 -5.41 1.77 -7.89
CA GLN A 126 -4.43 1.32 -8.87
C GLN A 126 -3.29 0.56 -8.20
N ARG A 127 -2.57 -0.26 -8.97
CA ARG A 127 -1.32 -0.85 -8.51
C ARG A 127 -0.22 0.20 -8.59
N PHE A 128 0.41 0.51 -7.46
CA PHE A 128 1.54 1.43 -7.40
C PHE A 128 2.45 1.15 -6.20
N SER A 129 3.65 1.72 -6.20
CA SER A 129 4.47 1.91 -5.00
C SER A 129 4.87 3.38 -4.85
N MET A 130 5.12 3.78 -3.60
CA MET A 130 5.59 5.09 -3.21
C MET A 130 6.65 4.95 -2.13
N LEU A 131 7.68 5.78 -2.21
CA LEU A 131 8.53 6.06 -1.07
C LEU A 131 8.06 7.36 -0.45
N VAL A 132 7.65 7.30 0.81
CA VAL A 132 7.10 8.45 1.55
C VAL A 132 8.04 8.75 2.71
N ASN A 133 8.53 9.98 2.80
CA ASN A 133 9.41 10.41 3.89
C ASN A 133 8.80 11.62 4.60
N ASP A 134 8.50 11.47 5.88
CA ASP A 134 7.82 12.51 6.69
C ASP A 134 6.55 13.05 6.03
N GLY A 135 5.72 12.12 5.53
CA GLY A 135 4.49 12.43 4.81
C GLY A 135 4.67 13.03 3.40
N VAL A 136 5.90 13.22 2.91
CA VAL A 136 6.19 13.73 1.56
C VAL A 136 6.50 12.57 0.61
N VAL A 137 5.92 12.57 -0.59
CA VAL A 137 6.20 11.57 -1.62
C VAL A 137 7.57 11.84 -2.25
N GLU A 138 8.57 11.00 -1.99
CA GLU A 138 9.90 11.07 -2.61
C GLU A 138 9.93 10.35 -3.96
N GLN A 139 9.17 9.26 -4.10
CA GLN A 139 9.09 8.46 -5.32
C GLN A 139 7.66 7.96 -5.53
N LEU A 140 7.25 7.80 -6.79
CA LEU A 140 5.94 7.29 -7.19
C LEU A 140 6.08 6.43 -8.45
N HIS A 141 5.68 5.17 -8.35
CA HIS A 141 5.73 4.18 -9.42
C HIS A 141 4.33 3.60 -9.68
N VAL A 142 3.61 4.19 -10.62
CA VAL A 142 2.26 3.74 -11.01
C VAL A 142 2.36 2.76 -12.17
N GLU A 143 1.67 1.63 -12.06
CA GLU A 143 1.66 0.61 -13.10
C GLU A 143 0.73 0.98 -14.26
N ALA A 144 1.09 0.54 -15.45
CA ALA A 144 0.13 0.51 -16.55
C ALA A 144 -0.97 -0.55 -16.28
N PRO A 145 -2.17 -0.42 -16.87
CA PRO A 145 -3.25 -1.36 -16.64
C PRO A 145 -2.85 -2.82 -16.88
N GLY A 146 -2.97 -3.66 -15.85
CA GLY A 146 -2.65 -5.08 -15.91
C GLY A 146 -1.18 -5.44 -15.67
N GLU A 147 -0.29 -4.45 -15.52
CA GLU A 147 1.13 -4.68 -15.28
C GLU A 147 1.46 -4.92 -13.80
N PHE A 148 2.65 -5.49 -13.60
CA PHE A 148 3.35 -5.61 -12.33
C PHE A 148 4.85 -5.67 -12.61
N ARG A 149 5.50 -4.52 -12.51
CA ARG A 149 6.93 -4.30 -12.73
C ARG A 149 7.45 -3.17 -11.84
N VAL A 150 6.99 -1.95 -12.07
CA VAL A 150 7.54 -0.73 -11.44
C VAL A 150 7.10 -0.57 -9.98
N SER A 151 6.01 -1.22 -9.56
CA SER A 151 5.56 -1.21 -8.17
C SER A 151 6.20 -2.32 -7.32
N SER A 152 6.98 -3.22 -7.92
CA SER A 152 7.57 -4.36 -7.20
C SER A 152 8.56 -3.93 -6.12
N ALA A 153 8.76 -4.79 -5.12
CA ALA A 153 9.75 -4.56 -4.07
C ALA A 153 11.17 -4.49 -4.63
N ASP A 154 11.50 -5.34 -5.61
CA ASP A 154 12.79 -5.31 -6.31
C ASP A 154 13.03 -3.97 -7.01
N TYR A 155 12.04 -3.50 -7.77
CA TYR A 155 12.15 -2.21 -8.46
C TYR A 155 12.34 -1.07 -7.45
N LEU A 156 11.55 -1.04 -6.37
CA LEU A 156 11.71 -0.01 -5.34
C LEU A 156 13.09 -0.08 -4.69
N LEU A 157 13.59 -1.27 -4.36
CA LEU A 157 14.89 -1.48 -3.75
C LEU A 157 16.03 -0.98 -4.65
N GLU A 158 15.92 -1.11 -5.97
CA GLU A 158 16.89 -0.56 -6.93
C GLU A 158 16.92 0.98 -6.94
N GLN A 159 15.84 1.64 -6.52
CA GLN A 159 15.75 3.11 -6.45
C GLN A 159 16.16 3.71 -5.10
N LEU A 160 16.54 2.88 -4.12
CA LEU A 160 16.96 3.29 -2.77
C LEU A 160 18.49 3.40 -2.63
#